data_AF-A0A1G1T566-F1
#
_entry.id   AF-A0A1G1T566-F1
#
_cell.length_a   1.000
_cell.length_b   1.000
_cell.length_c   1.000
_cell.angle_alpha   90.00
_cell.angle_beta   90.00
_cell.angle_gamma   90.00
#
_symmetry.space_group_name_H-M   'P 1'
#
loop_
_entity.id
_entity.type
_entity.pdbx_description
1 polymer ?
#
loop_
_entity_poly.entity_id
_entity_poly.type
_entity_poly.pdbx_seq_one_letter_code
_entity_poly.pdbx_strand_id
1 'polypeptide(L)'
;MFLPLAAVLLTASACKKDEIDALPKATQSGKNTGGCLVNGEGFVAAESGGSLLSNPTPALSGGFAFDSVYYVSLNGRYQNRRATILLFLRTRVAGTYPLNRTTSYYPQGDPLQIFSHATVTLAGSGGETFVTSAQHTGQVVLTRMDKHADISAGTFEFTAASTFDPRKTITITKGRFDRRQ
;
A
#
# COMPACT_ATOMS: atom_id res chain seq x y z
N MET A 1 -22.65 -25.38 53.25
CA MET A 1 -21.65 -24.31 53.43
C MET A 1 -20.74 -24.33 52.22
N PHE A 2 -20.57 -23.17 51.58
CA PHE A 2 -20.05 -22.95 50.22
C PHE A 2 -18.53 -23.12 50.11
N LEU A 3 -18.04 -23.63 48.97
CA LEU A 3 -17.07 -22.95 48.08
C LEU A 3 -16.64 -23.87 46.90
N PRO A 4 -16.80 -23.48 45.62
CA PRO A 4 -15.93 -23.94 44.56
C PRO A 4 -14.81 -22.90 44.33
N LEU A 5 -13.57 -23.37 44.38
CA LEU A 5 -12.38 -22.58 44.08
C LEU A 5 -12.30 -22.36 42.56
N ALA A 6 -12.81 -21.24 42.08
CA ALA A 6 -12.64 -20.81 40.70
C ALA A 6 -11.19 -20.34 40.49
N ALA A 7 -10.37 -21.16 39.83
CA ALA A 7 -9.07 -20.76 39.34
C ALA A 7 -9.27 -19.83 38.13
N VAL A 8 -9.20 -18.52 38.38
CA VAL A 8 -9.14 -17.50 37.33
C VAL A 8 -7.78 -17.63 36.65
N LEU A 9 -7.75 -18.18 35.43
CA LEU A 9 -6.60 -18.05 34.54
C LEU A 9 -6.47 -16.56 34.15
N LEU A 10 -5.55 -15.85 34.79
CA LEU A 10 -5.02 -14.60 34.24
C LEU A 10 -4.15 -14.95 33.02
N THR A 11 -4.75 -14.95 31.83
CA THR A 11 -3.96 -14.84 30.60
C THR A 11 -3.40 -13.43 30.54
N ALA A 12 -2.10 -13.30 30.81
CA ALA A 12 -1.35 -12.08 30.57
C ALA A 12 -1.39 -11.75 29.06
N SER A 13 -2.32 -10.90 28.65
CA SER A 13 -2.26 -10.20 27.38
C SER A 13 -1.06 -9.27 27.42
N ALA A 14 0.11 -9.78 27.04
CA ALA A 14 1.23 -8.93 26.66
C ALA A 14 0.73 -8.06 25.50
N CYS A 15 0.50 -6.77 25.78
CA CYS A 15 0.22 -5.76 24.79
C CYS A 15 1.38 -5.72 23.79
N LYS A 16 1.28 -6.52 22.73
CA LYS A 16 1.95 -6.17 21.48
C LYS A 16 1.38 -4.80 21.13
N LYS A 17 2.26 -3.82 21.02
CA LYS A 17 1.91 -2.49 20.52
C LYS A 17 1.09 -2.71 19.25
N ASP A 18 -0.11 -2.15 19.17
CA ASP A 18 -0.99 -2.41 18.03
C ASP A 18 -0.23 -2.03 16.75
N GLU A 19 -0.13 -2.92 15.77
CA GLU A 19 0.63 -2.69 14.52
C GLU A 19 0.17 -1.39 13.81
N ILE A 20 -1.07 -0.98 14.05
CA ILE A 20 -1.67 0.28 13.59
C ILE A 20 -0.97 1.51 14.18
N ASP A 21 -0.52 1.44 15.44
CA ASP A 21 0.17 2.52 16.14
C ASP A 21 1.59 2.72 15.60
N ALA A 22 2.18 1.69 14.99
CA ALA A 22 3.48 1.77 14.33
C ALA A 22 3.41 2.43 12.94
N LEU A 23 2.22 2.53 12.34
CA LEU A 23 2.05 3.16 11.02
C LEU A 23 2.13 4.70 11.13
N PRO A 24 2.76 5.42 10.18
CA PRO A 24 2.85 6.88 10.20
C PRO A 24 1.47 7.54 10.25
N LYS A 25 1.24 8.60 11.02
CA LYS A 25 -0.09 9.26 11.07
C LYS A 25 -0.54 9.69 9.66
N ALA A 26 -1.85 9.59 9.38
CA ALA A 26 -2.42 10.15 8.17
C ALA A 26 -2.30 11.69 8.23
N THR A 27 -1.60 12.27 7.27
CA THR A 27 -1.41 13.72 7.14
C THR A 27 -1.62 14.14 5.69
N GLN A 28 -1.72 15.45 5.44
CA GLN A 28 -1.83 16.01 4.09
C GLN A 28 -0.80 17.14 3.87
N SER A 29 0.31 17.09 4.60
CA SER A 29 1.30 18.18 4.66
C SER A 29 2.54 17.90 3.82
N GLY A 30 2.59 16.77 3.13
CA GLY A 30 3.72 16.37 2.33
C GLY A 30 4.89 15.79 3.13
N LYS A 31 4.62 14.99 4.17
CA LYS A 31 5.67 14.46 5.06
C LYS A 31 6.56 13.37 4.45
N ASN A 32 6.23 12.90 3.24
CA ASN A 32 6.87 11.75 2.60
C ASN A 32 6.83 10.48 3.45
N THR A 33 5.66 10.20 4.01
CA THR A 33 5.41 9.03 4.84
C THR A 33 4.29 8.18 4.25
N GLY A 34 4.39 6.87 4.40
CA GLY A 34 3.34 5.95 4.00
C GLY A 34 3.45 4.62 4.72
N GLY A 35 2.35 3.89 4.78
CA GLY A 35 2.31 2.57 5.41
C GLY A 35 0.93 1.96 5.35
N CYS A 36 0.84 0.67 5.65
CA CYS A 36 -0.38 -0.11 5.68
C CYS A 36 -0.18 -1.37 6.51
N LEU A 37 -1.24 -2.12 6.75
CA LEU A 37 -1.14 -3.51 7.19
C LEU A 37 -1.20 -4.42 5.97
N VAL A 38 -0.17 -5.26 5.81
CA VAL A 38 -0.09 -6.30 4.78
C VAL A 38 -0.41 -7.63 5.47
N ASN A 39 -1.54 -8.24 5.12
CA ASN A 39 -2.07 -9.43 5.80
C ASN A 39 -2.12 -9.29 7.34
N GLY A 40 -2.38 -8.06 7.83
CA GLY A 40 -2.43 -7.74 9.26
C GLY A 40 -1.08 -7.35 9.89
N GLU A 41 0.05 -7.54 9.20
CA GLU A 41 1.39 -7.16 9.67
C GLU A 41 1.76 -5.74 9.21
N GLY A 42 2.46 -4.97 10.05
CA GLY A 42 2.86 -3.60 9.73
C GLY A 42 3.84 -3.50 8.56
N PHE A 43 3.53 -2.61 7.62
CA PHE A 43 4.44 -2.17 6.56
C PHE A 43 4.58 -0.65 6.63
N VAL A 44 5.81 -0.17 6.75
CA VAL A 44 6.14 1.26 6.70
C VAL A 44 7.05 1.50 5.51
N ALA A 45 6.67 2.46 4.68
CA ALA A 45 7.48 2.88 3.55
C ALA A 45 8.78 3.51 4.05
N ALA A 46 9.90 3.07 3.49
CA ALA A 46 11.23 3.52 3.87
C ALA A 46 12.13 3.52 2.64
N GLU A 47 13.06 4.47 2.62
CA GLU A 47 14.12 4.51 1.61
C GLU A 47 14.94 3.22 1.66
N SER A 48 15.37 2.72 0.50
CA SER A 48 16.21 1.53 0.46
C SER A 48 17.28 1.60 -0.63
N GLY A 49 18.43 0.97 -0.34
CA GLY A 49 19.56 0.94 -1.27
C GLY A 49 20.34 2.25 -1.26
N GLY A 50 21.00 2.53 -2.39
CA GLY A 50 21.98 3.60 -2.51
C GLY A 50 23.41 3.07 -2.36
N SER A 51 24.30 3.53 -3.23
CA SER A 51 25.74 3.32 -3.13
C SER A 51 26.46 4.53 -3.74
N LEU A 52 27.81 4.50 -3.76
CA LEU A 52 28.60 5.48 -4.49
C LEU A 52 28.22 5.58 -5.99
N LEU A 53 27.60 4.54 -6.56
CA LEU A 53 27.25 4.43 -7.97
C LEU A 53 25.74 4.45 -8.26
N SER A 54 24.89 4.50 -7.23
CA SER A 54 23.43 4.51 -7.43
C SER A 54 22.71 5.32 -6.37
N ASN A 55 21.71 6.08 -6.82
CA ASN A 55 20.85 6.82 -5.91
C ASN A 55 19.95 5.85 -5.11
N PRO A 56 19.62 6.19 -3.86
CA PRO A 56 18.68 5.40 -3.08
C PRO A 56 17.29 5.42 -3.71
N THR A 57 16.53 4.34 -3.51
CA THR A 57 15.12 4.29 -3.90
C THR A 57 14.28 4.98 -2.82
N PRO A 58 13.57 6.08 -3.11
CA PRO A 58 12.83 6.82 -2.10
C PRO A 58 11.68 6.01 -1.52
N ALA A 59 11.32 6.30 -0.27
CA ALA A 59 10.20 5.66 0.42
C ALA A 59 8.88 5.80 -0.38
N LEU A 60 8.63 7.01 -0.89
CA LEU A 60 7.50 7.29 -1.76
C LEU A 60 8.01 7.89 -3.08
N SER A 61 7.46 7.41 -4.19
CA SER A 61 7.61 8.04 -5.50
C SER A 61 6.25 8.09 -6.20
N GLY A 62 6.10 8.89 -7.25
CA GLY A 62 4.83 9.01 -7.93
C GLY A 62 4.71 10.26 -8.77
N GLY A 63 3.48 10.61 -9.10
CA GLY A 63 3.15 11.88 -9.73
C GLY A 63 2.06 11.71 -10.77
N PHE A 64 1.96 12.70 -11.64
CA PHE A 64 1.04 12.70 -12.76
C PHE A 64 1.77 12.25 -14.03
N ALA A 65 1.11 11.43 -14.83
CA ALA A 65 1.60 10.98 -16.12
C ALA A 65 0.49 11.06 -17.17
N PHE A 66 0.87 11.07 -18.44
CA PHE A 66 -0.01 10.91 -19.61
C PHE A 66 -1.32 11.68 -19.51
N ASP A 67 -1.22 12.93 -19.05
CA ASP A 67 -2.32 13.83 -18.82
C ASP A 67 -3.33 13.38 -17.73
N SER A 68 -3.85 12.16 -17.72
CA SER A 68 -4.97 11.71 -16.88
C SER A 68 -4.63 10.61 -15.87
N VAL A 69 -3.34 10.31 -15.68
CA VAL A 69 -2.88 9.25 -14.79
C VAL A 69 -2.22 9.86 -13.57
N TYR A 70 -2.58 9.34 -12.40
CA TYR A 70 -1.85 9.54 -11.16
C TYR A 70 -1.35 8.19 -10.65
N TYR A 71 -0.12 8.16 -10.15
CA TYR A 71 0.39 6.99 -9.44
C TYR A 71 1.19 7.38 -8.21
N VAL A 72 1.22 6.48 -7.23
CA VAL A 72 2.11 6.55 -6.08
C VAL A 72 2.62 5.15 -5.75
N SER A 73 3.92 5.04 -5.54
CA SER A 73 4.61 3.84 -5.11
C SER A 73 5.11 4.02 -3.68
N LEU A 74 4.84 3.05 -2.82
CA LEU A 74 5.41 2.93 -1.50
C LEU A 74 6.44 1.81 -1.53
N ASN A 75 7.70 2.15 -1.25
CA ASN A 75 8.82 1.21 -1.20
C ASN A 75 9.20 0.96 0.25
N GLY A 76 9.57 -0.27 0.58
CA GLY A 76 10.01 -0.62 1.92
C GLY A 76 10.43 -2.08 2.02
N ARG A 77 10.34 -2.62 3.24
CA ARG A 77 10.57 -4.03 3.51
C ARG A 77 9.35 -4.67 4.15
N TYR A 78 9.03 -5.88 3.71
CA TYR A 78 8.02 -6.75 4.29
C TYR A 78 8.61 -8.15 4.42
N GLN A 79 8.56 -8.74 5.62
CA GLN A 79 9.14 -10.06 5.90
C GLN A 79 10.58 -10.21 5.38
N ASN A 80 11.44 -9.22 5.68
CA ASN A 80 12.84 -9.11 5.23
C ASN A 80 13.08 -9.07 3.71
N ARG A 81 12.03 -8.93 2.90
CA ARG A 81 12.09 -8.76 1.44
C ARG A 81 11.79 -7.32 1.09
N ARG A 82 12.43 -6.80 0.05
CA ARG A 82 12.00 -5.52 -0.54
C ARG A 82 10.56 -5.68 -1.03
N ALA A 83 9.73 -4.68 -0.76
CA ALA A 83 8.35 -4.66 -1.16
C ALA A 83 8.03 -3.31 -1.80
N THR A 84 7.24 -3.35 -2.87
CA THR A 84 6.69 -2.18 -3.53
C THR A 84 5.19 -2.34 -3.62
N ILE A 85 4.46 -1.33 -3.13
CA ILE A 85 3.02 -1.20 -3.31
C ILE A 85 2.80 -0.05 -4.28
N LEU A 86 2.18 -0.32 -5.43
CA LEU A 86 1.83 0.69 -6.43
C LEU A 86 0.33 0.92 -6.41
N LEU A 87 -0.08 2.19 -6.34
CA LEU A 87 -1.45 2.62 -6.62
C LEU A 87 -1.44 3.36 -7.96
N PHE A 88 -2.19 2.88 -8.94
CA PHE A 88 -2.32 3.49 -10.26
C PHE A 88 -3.78 3.90 -10.49
N LEU A 89 -4.03 5.19 -10.72
CA LEU A 89 -5.38 5.76 -10.78
C LEU A 89 -5.58 6.61 -12.05
N ARG A 90 -6.70 6.40 -12.75
CA ARG A 90 -7.16 7.29 -13.82
C ARG A 90 -7.91 8.49 -13.24
N THR A 91 -7.16 9.48 -12.78
CA THR A 91 -7.74 10.72 -12.25
C THR A 91 -6.73 11.87 -12.20
N ARG A 92 -7.27 13.09 -12.07
CA ARG A 92 -6.53 14.32 -11.77
C ARG A 92 -7.00 15.01 -10.48
N VAL A 93 -8.07 14.52 -9.86
CA VAL A 93 -8.78 15.20 -8.77
C VAL A 93 -8.85 14.32 -7.53
N ALA A 94 -8.96 14.93 -6.36
CA ALA A 94 -9.26 14.21 -5.13
C ALA A 94 -10.61 13.47 -5.26
N GLY A 95 -10.76 12.37 -4.54
CA GLY A 95 -11.96 11.53 -4.63
C GLY A 95 -11.71 10.07 -4.23
N THR A 96 -12.76 9.27 -4.32
CA THR A 96 -12.72 7.83 -4.07
C THR A 96 -12.70 7.06 -5.38
N TYR A 97 -11.73 6.18 -5.53
CA TYR A 97 -11.48 5.44 -6.76
C TYR A 97 -11.54 3.94 -6.47
N PRO A 98 -12.52 3.22 -7.06
CA PRO A 98 -12.61 1.78 -6.90
C PRO A 98 -11.51 1.08 -7.72
N LEU A 99 -11.01 -0.03 -7.18
CA LEU A 99 -10.04 -0.94 -7.80
C LEU A 99 -10.75 -2.24 -8.17
N ASN A 100 -11.83 -2.16 -8.94
CA ASN A 100 -12.79 -3.26 -9.18
C ASN A 100 -12.88 -3.68 -10.64
N ARG A 101 -11.82 -3.47 -11.43
CA ARG A 101 -11.77 -3.79 -12.86
C ARG A 101 -10.57 -4.68 -13.13
N THR A 102 -10.78 -5.76 -13.88
CA THR A 102 -9.69 -6.58 -14.39
C THR A 102 -8.98 -5.84 -15.52
N THR A 103 -7.65 -5.72 -15.42
CA THR A 103 -6.81 -4.99 -16.38
C THR A 103 -5.38 -5.50 -16.34
N SER A 104 -4.61 -5.28 -17.40
CA SER A 104 -3.15 -5.41 -17.32
C SER A 104 -2.61 -4.39 -16.31
N TYR A 105 -1.62 -4.77 -15.52
CA TYR A 105 -1.05 -3.85 -14.53
C TYR A 105 0.11 -3.06 -15.11
N TYR A 106 0.37 -1.88 -14.55
CA TYR A 106 1.53 -1.06 -14.92
C TYR A 106 2.83 -1.66 -14.37
N PRO A 107 3.92 -1.76 -15.16
CA PRO A 107 4.13 -1.23 -16.52
C PRO A 107 3.90 -2.26 -17.65
N GLN A 108 3.29 -3.41 -17.37
CA GLN A 108 3.08 -4.49 -18.36
C GLN A 108 1.97 -4.20 -19.38
N GLY A 109 1.13 -3.18 -19.15
CA GLY A 109 0.11 -2.72 -20.10
C GLY A 109 0.32 -1.28 -20.55
N ASP A 110 -0.34 -0.90 -21.65
CA ASP A 110 -0.35 0.49 -22.14
C ASP A 110 -0.94 1.42 -21.05
N PRO A 111 -0.16 2.36 -20.50
CA PRO A 111 -0.62 3.29 -19.48
C PRO A 111 -1.86 4.11 -19.88
N LEU A 112 -2.11 4.28 -21.18
CA LEU A 112 -3.28 4.97 -21.72
C LEU A 112 -4.55 4.10 -21.80
N GLN A 113 -4.41 2.77 -21.68
CA GLN A 113 -5.54 1.83 -21.79
C GLN A 113 -5.85 1.07 -20.49
N ILE A 114 -4.90 0.94 -19.57
CA ILE A 114 -5.11 0.19 -18.32
C ILE A 114 -6.00 0.94 -17.32
N PHE A 115 -6.88 0.22 -16.61
CA PHE A 115 -7.79 0.81 -15.62
C PHE A 115 -7.08 1.11 -14.28
N SER A 116 -7.76 1.82 -13.37
CA SER A 116 -7.26 2.01 -12.00
C SER A 116 -7.07 0.64 -11.32
N HIS A 117 -5.90 0.42 -10.74
CA HIS A 117 -5.53 -0.84 -10.08
C HIS A 117 -4.45 -0.59 -9.02
N ALA A 118 -4.24 -1.58 -8.16
CA ALA A 118 -3.09 -1.61 -7.27
C ALA A 118 -2.28 -2.87 -7.49
N THR A 119 -0.97 -2.79 -7.22
CA THR A 119 -0.09 -3.95 -7.20
C THR A 119 0.73 -4.05 -5.93
N VAL A 120 1.11 -5.28 -5.58
CA VAL A 120 2.15 -5.56 -4.58
C VAL A 120 3.19 -6.47 -5.19
N THR A 121 4.45 -6.06 -5.17
CA THR A 121 5.59 -6.85 -5.66
C THR A 121 6.59 -7.05 -4.53
N LEU A 122 7.04 -8.30 -4.34
CA LEU A 122 8.03 -8.67 -3.33
C LEU A 122 9.31 -9.15 -4.02
N ALA A 123 10.47 -8.63 -3.65
CA ALA A 123 11.74 -9.06 -4.23
C ALA A 123 12.00 -10.56 -4.02
N GLY A 124 12.66 -11.18 -4.99
CA GLY A 124 12.92 -12.63 -5.01
C GLY A 124 11.68 -13.48 -5.34
N SER A 125 10.57 -12.88 -5.77
CA SER A 125 9.34 -13.61 -6.14
C SER A 125 9.35 -14.25 -7.54
N GLY A 126 10.49 -14.23 -8.24
CA GLY A 126 10.57 -14.70 -9.63
C GLY A 126 9.71 -13.88 -10.61
N GLY A 127 9.30 -12.67 -10.24
CA GLY A 127 8.39 -11.84 -11.03
C GLY A 127 6.92 -11.93 -10.61
N GLU A 128 6.56 -12.74 -9.61
CA GLU A 128 5.21 -12.77 -9.05
C GLU A 128 4.83 -11.37 -8.54
N THR A 129 3.68 -10.90 -9.01
CA THR A 129 3.06 -9.65 -8.57
C THR A 129 1.61 -9.95 -8.17
N PHE A 130 1.11 -9.28 -7.14
CA PHE A 130 -0.29 -9.35 -6.76
C PHE A 130 -1.02 -8.16 -7.37
N VAL A 131 -2.16 -8.38 -8.01
CA VAL A 131 -2.92 -7.34 -8.71
C VAL A 131 -4.40 -7.37 -8.31
N THR A 132 -5.00 -6.19 -8.12
CA THR A 132 -6.46 -6.06 -7.95
C THR A 132 -7.20 -6.39 -9.25
N SER A 133 -8.43 -6.90 -9.15
CA SER A 133 -9.25 -7.28 -10.30
C SER A 133 -10.74 -7.00 -10.04
N ALA A 134 -11.62 -7.47 -10.93
CA ALA A 134 -13.07 -7.45 -10.67
C ALA A 134 -13.51 -8.38 -9.51
N GLN A 135 -12.67 -9.33 -9.11
CA GLN A 135 -12.94 -10.31 -8.04
C GLN A 135 -12.19 -9.98 -6.74
N HIS A 136 -11.00 -9.37 -6.85
CA HIS A 136 -10.18 -8.95 -5.72
C HIS A 136 -10.10 -7.44 -5.74
N THR A 137 -10.99 -6.80 -4.98
CA THR A 137 -11.29 -5.38 -5.14
C THR A 137 -10.76 -4.55 -3.96
N GLY A 138 -10.99 -3.26 -4.04
CA GLY A 138 -10.68 -2.30 -2.99
C GLY A 138 -10.90 -0.89 -3.48
N GLN A 139 -10.27 0.06 -2.80
CA GLN A 139 -10.36 1.47 -3.15
C GLN A 139 -9.12 2.25 -2.72
N VAL A 140 -8.93 3.38 -3.39
CA VAL A 140 -8.05 4.47 -2.94
C VAL A 140 -8.91 5.70 -2.73
N VAL A 141 -8.75 6.35 -1.59
CA VAL A 141 -9.34 7.66 -1.30
C VAL A 141 -8.23 8.70 -1.36
N LEU A 142 -8.21 9.50 -2.42
CA LEU A 142 -7.33 10.65 -2.55
C LEU A 142 -7.97 11.81 -1.78
N THR A 143 -7.35 12.18 -0.66
CA THR A 143 -7.84 13.25 0.23
C THR A 143 -7.22 14.61 -0.11
N ARG A 144 -6.05 14.63 -0.74
CA ARG A 144 -5.40 15.84 -1.27
C ARG A 144 -4.70 15.53 -2.59
N MET A 145 -4.88 16.40 -3.57
CA MET A 145 -4.10 16.46 -4.80
C MET A 145 -3.81 17.92 -5.12
N ASP A 146 -2.59 18.35 -4.82
CA ASP A 146 -2.14 19.73 -4.98
C ASP A 146 -0.93 19.74 -5.92
N LYS A 147 -1.19 20.08 -7.19
CA LYS A 147 -0.16 20.09 -8.24
C LYS A 147 0.85 21.23 -8.07
N HIS A 148 0.48 22.31 -7.39
CA HIS A 148 1.36 23.46 -7.20
C HIS A 148 2.38 23.20 -6.09
N ALA A 149 1.95 22.56 -5.00
CA ALA A 149 2.83 22.15 -3.92
C ALA A 149 3.49 20.76 -4.14
N ASP A 150 3.13 20.08 -5.24
CA ASP A 150 3.37 18.66 -5.54
C ASP A 150 3.06 17.72 -4.35
N ILE A 151 1.94 18.02 -3.66
CA ILE A 151 1.48 17.23 -2.53
C ILE A 151 0.33 16.33 -2.96
N SER A 152 0.40 15.07 -2.56
CA SER A 152 -0.72 14.13 -2.68
C SER A 152 -0.83 13.26 -1.45
N ALA A 153 -2.03 13.08 -0.94
CA ALA A 153 -2.27 12.31 0.27
C ALA A 153 -3.58 11.54 0.20
N GLY A 154 -3.63 10.39 0.85
CA GLY A 154 -4.80 9.54 0.79
C GLY A 154 -4.72 8.31 1.66
N THR A 155 -5.80 7.54 1.63
CA THR A 155 -5.91 6.22 2.25
C THR A 155 -6.22 5.17 1.21
N PHE A 156 -5.91 3.91 1.51
CA PHE A 156 -6.18 2.80 0.61
C PHE A 156 -6.40 1.50 1.37
N GLU A 157 -7.21 0.63 0.79
CA GLU A 157 -7.43 -0.73 1.22
C GLU A 157 -7.86 -1.58 0.02
N PHE A 158 -7.33 -2.79 -0.10
CA PHE A 158 -7.66 -3.69 -1.21
C PHE A 158 -7.20 -5.12 -0.93
N THR A 159 -7.81 -6.06 -1.64
CA THR A 159 -7.28 -7.41 -1.80
C THR A 159 -6.78 -7.57 -3.23
N ALA A 160 -5.64 -8.24 -3.40
CA ALA A 160 -5.03 -8.51 -4.70
C ALA A 160 -4.65 -9.99 -4.81
N ALA A 161 -4.68 -10.55 -6.02
CA ALA A 161 -4.34 -11.96 -6.27
C ALA A 161 -3.03 -12.08 -7.06
N SER A 162 -2.30 -13.16 -6.81
CA SER A 162 -1.04 -13.45 -7.49
C SER A 162 -1.23 -13.67 -8.99
N THR A 163 -0.29 -13.16 -9.78
CA THR A 163 -0.18 -13.43 -11.22
C THR A 163 0.21 -14.88 -11.54
N PHE A 164 0.63 -15.67 -10.56
CA PHE A 164 1.01 -17.08 -10.73
C PHE A 164 -0.08 -18.05 -10.25
N ASP A 165 -0.75 -17.74 -9.13
CA ASP A 165 -1.90 -18.52 -8.63
C ASP A 165 -3.00 -17.57 -8.14
N PRO A 166 -4.15 -17.47 -8.84
CA PRO A 166 -5.21 -16.53 -8.49
C PRO A 166 -5.89 -16.83 -7.14
N ARG A 167 -5.65 -18.00 -6.53
CA ARG A 167 -6.14 -18.35 -5.18
C ARG A 167 -5.26 -17.78 -4.08
N LYS A 168 -4.01 -17.43 -4.39
CA LYS A 168 -3.07 -16.82 -3.46
C LYS A 168 -3.30 -15.32 -3.45
N THR A 169 -3.78 -14.79 -2.33
CA THR A 169 -4.12 -13.38 -2.18
C THR A 169 -3.23 -12.67 -1.17
N ILE A 170 -3.21 -11.34 -1.29
CA ILE A 170 -2.66 -10.42 -0.30
C ILE A 170 -3.73 -9.38 0.03
N THR A 171 -3.89 -9.06 1.31
CA THR A 171 -4.86 -8.09 1.79
C THR A 171 -4.15 -6.91 2.41
N ILE A 172 -4.49 -5.73 1.93
CA ILE A 172 -3.95 -4.44 2.35
C ILE A 172 -5.05 -3.67 3.07
N THR A 173 -4.81 -3.29 4.32
CA THR A 173 -5.75 -2.49 5.11
C THR A 173 -5.05 -1.32 5.78
N LYS A 174 -5.85 -0.33 6.22
CA LYS A 174 -5.36 0.86 6.94
C LYS A 174 -4.23 1.60 6.21
N GLY A 175 -4.20 1.49 4.88
CA GLY A 175 -3.21 2.14 4.05
C GLY A 175 -3.35 3.63 4.08
N ARG A 176 -2.22 4.33 4.17
CA ARG A 176 -2.13 5.79 4.14
C ARG A 176 -0.83 6.25 3.52
N PHE A 177 -0.88 7.38 2.84
CA PHE A 177 0.31 8.04 2.28
C PHE A 177 0.14 9.56 2.33
N ASP A 178 1.26 10.26 2.50
CA ASP A 178 1.40 11.71 2.42
C ASP A 178 2.70 12.03 1.69
N ARG A 179 2.60 12.30 0.38
CA ARG A 179 3.71 12.45 -0.56
C ARG A 179 3.93 13.92 -0.90
N ARG A 180 5.20 14.32 -1.00
CA ARG A 180 5.67 15.59 -1.58
C ARG A 180 6.95 15.36 -2.38
N GLN A 181 7.01 15.86 -3.61
CA GLN A 181 8.25 15.87 -4.40
C GLN A 181 8.62 17.29 -4.83
#